data_AF-A0A842VXX2-F1
#
_entry.id   AF-A0A842VXX2-F1
#
_cell.length_a   1.000
_cell.length_b   1.000
_cell.length_c   1.000
_cell.angle_alpha   90.00
_cell.angle_beta   90.00
_cell.angle_gamma   90.00
#
_symmetry.space_group_name_H-M   'P 1'
#
loop_
_entity.id
_entity.type
_entity.pdbx_description
1 polymer ?
#
loop_
_entity_poly.entity_id
_entity_poly.type
_entity_poly.pdbx_seq_one_letter_code
_entity_poly.pdbx_strand_id
1 'polypeptide(L)' 'FFKFAGHDPDHKTSTYQDIIKEKRTEVAFFNGYIVEQGKRWGIETPTNLAILNLISIIEQGFR' A
#
# COMPACT_ATOMS: atom_id res chain seq x y z
N PHE A 1 1.56 15.26 -15.96
CA PHE A 1 1.55 14.32 -14.81
C PHE A 1 0.38 13.34 -14.90
N PHE A 2 -0.88 13.79 -14.75
CA PHE A 2 -2.06 12.91 -14.84
C PHE A 2 -2.33 12.30 -16.23
N LYS A 3 -1.76 12.84 -17.31
CA LYS A 3 -1.84 12.24 -18.66
C LYS A 3 -1.12 10.89 -18.80
N PHE A 4 -0.19 10.56 -17.89
CA PHE A 4 0.60 9.32 -17.94
C PHE A 4 0.12 8.28 -16.92
N ALA A 5 -0.24 8.72 -15.71
CA ALA A 5 -0.71 7.83 -14.66
C ALA A 5 -2.15 7.35 -14.96
N GLY A 6 -2.27 6.16 -15.56
CA GLY A 6 -3.55 5.48 -15.80
C GLY A 6 -3.90 5.20 -17.26
N HIS A 7 -3.10 5.68 -18.22
CA HIS A 7 -3.31 5.43 -19.66
C HIS A 7 -2.43 4.33 -20.24
N ASP A 8 -1.44 3.86 -19.49
CA ASP A 8 -0.61 2.72 -19.85
C ASP A 8 -1.22 1.44 -19.26
N PRO A 9 -1.78 0.53 -20.08
CA PRO A 9 -2.39 -0.71 -19.59
C PRO A 9 -1.37 -1.67 -18.95
N ASP A 10 -0.08 -1.48 -19.25
CA ASP A 10 1.00 -2.32 -18.73
C ASP A 10 1.63 -1.74 -17.46
N HIS A 11 1.29 -0.51 -17.08
CA HIS A 11 1.84 0.12 -15.88
C HIS A 11 1.48 -0.67 -14.62
N LYS A 12 2.51 -0.99 -13.82
CA LYS A 12 2.39 -1.61 -12.51
C LYS A 12 2.88 -0.67 -11.42
N THR A 13 2.14 -0.58 -10.32
CA THR A 13 2.49 0.26 -9.17
C THR A 13 3.82 -0.18 -8.55
N SER A 14 4.51 0.73 -7.85
CA SER A 14 5.73 0.39 -7.11
C SER A 14 5.48 -0.72 -6.10
N THR A 15 4.39 -0.66 -5.33
CA THR A 15 3.99 -1.72 -4.38
C THR A 15 3.86 -3.09 -5.05
N TYR A 16 3.24 -3.18 -6.22
CA TYR A 16 3.17 -4.44 -6.96
C TYR A 16 4.57 -4.95 -7.33
N GLN A 17 5.42 -4.07 -7.87
CA GLN A 17 6.76 -4.43 -8.29
C GLN A 17 7.63 -4.88 -7.13
N ASP A 18 7.49 -4.25 -5.95
CA ASP A 18 8.20 -4.62 -4.73
C ASP A 18 7.77 -6.00 -4.25
N ILE A 19 6.47 -6.31 -4.25
CA ILE A 19 5.95 -7.64 -3.88
C ILE A 19 6.52 -8.73 -4.79
N ILE A 20 6.49 -8.51 -6.12
CA ILE A 20 7.01 -9.49 -7.08
C ILE A 20 8.52 -9.70 -6.92
N LYS A 21 9.24 -8.69 -6.42
CA LYS A 21 10.68 -8.75 -6.15
C LYS A 21 11.01 -9.15 -4.71
N GLU A 22 10.02 -9.52 -3.91
CA GLU A 22 10.14 -9.82 -2.47
C GLU A 22 10.89 -8.72 -1.69
N LYS A 23 10.65 -7.46 -2.07
CA LYS A 23 11.19 -6.27 -1.40
C LYS A 23 10.14 -5.68 -0.48
N ARG A 24 10.61 -5.11 0.63
CA ARG A 24 9.74 -4.35 1.53
C ARG A 24 9.11 -3.17 0.79
N THR A 25 7.79 -3.05 0.89
CA THR A 25 6.98 -1.99 0.27
C THR A 25 6.88 -0.75 1.16
N GLU A 26 6.39 0.34 0.57
CA GLU A 26 6.12 1.60 1.28
C GLU A 26 4.71 1.68 1.90
N VAL A 27 3.91 0.60 1.88
CA VAL A 27 2.50 0.61 2.32
C VAL A 27 2.34 1.02 3.79
N ALA A 28 3.30 0.68 4.65
CA ALA A 28 3.30 1.12 6.05
C ALA A 28 3.44 2.65 6.18
N PHE A 29 4.16 3.31 5.27
CA PHE A 29 4.31 4.76 5.28
C PHE A 29 3.10 5.48 4.68
N PHE A 30 2.43 4.88 3.70
CA PHE A 30 1.23 5.47 3.11
C PHE A 30 -0.06 5.11 3.86
N ASN A 31 -0.52 3.87 3.73
CA ASN A 31 -1.77 3.43 4.36
C ASN A 31 -1.64 3.40 5.88
N GLY A 32 -0.46 3.02 6.41
CA GLY A 32 -0.20 3.06 7.85
C GLY A 32 -0.28 4.46 8.45
N TYR A 33 0.23 5.48 7.74
CA TYR A 33 0.07 6.87 8.17
C TYR A 33 -1.40 7.29 8.23
N ILE A 34 -2.20 6.94 7.21
CA ILE A 34 -3.63 7.26 7.20
C ILE A 34 -4.35 6.56 8.36
N VAL A 35 -4.05 5.28 8.62
CA VAL A 35 -4.62 4.54 9.75
C VAL A 35 -4.26 5.18 11.08
N GLU A 36 -3.01 5.61 11.23
CA GLU A 36 -2.55 6.31 12.43
C GLU A 36 -3.29 7.64 12.63
N GLN A 37 -3.42 8.45 11.57
CA GLN A 37 -4.18 9.71 11.65
C GLN A 37 -5.66 9.44 11.95
N GLY A 38 -6.28 8.44 11.33
CA GLY A 38 -7.67 8.06 11.61
C GLY A 38 -7.88 7.72 13.09
N LYS A 39 -6.98 6.92 13.68
CA LYS A 39 -7.00 6.61 15.12
C LYS A 39 -6.87 7.86 15.99
N ARG A 40 -5.96 8.78 15.65
CA ARG A 40 -5.74 10.02 16.41
C ARG A 40 -6.97 10.92 16.45
N TRP A 41 -7.76 10.93 15.38
CA TRP A 41 -8.93 11.81 15.23
C TRP A 41 -10.28 11.09 15.38
N GLY A 42 -10.29 9.81 15.75
CA GLY A 42 -11.51 9.03 15.90
C GLY A 42 -12.25 8.76 14.57
N ILE A 43 -11.54 8.74 13.45
CA ILE A 43 -12.09 8.48 12.11
C ILE A 43 -11.70 7.06 11.69
N GLU A 44 -12.71 6.24 11.38
CA GLU A 44 -12.47 4.89 10.88
C GLU A 44 -11.85 4.92 9.47
N THR A 45 -10.83 4.09 9.26
CA THR A 45 -10.11 3.98 7.97
C THR A 45 -10.09 2.53 7.47
N PRO A 46 -11.25 1.86 7.37
CA PRO A 46 -11.33 0.40 7.21
C PRO A 46 -10.60 -0.10 5.96
N THR A 47 -10.71 0.61 4.84
CA THR A 47 -10.03 0.24 3.59
C THR A 47 -8.51 0.35 3.69
N ASN A 48 -8.00 1.43 4.31
CA ASN A 48 -6.55 1.60 4.49
C ASN A 48 -5.98 0.54 5.44
N LEU A 49 -6.73 0.22 6.50
CA LEU A 49 -6.35 -0.83 7.44
C LEU A 49 -6.32 -2.21 6.76
N ALA A 50 -7.32 -2.52 5.94
CA ALA A 50 -7.35 -3.78 5.20
C ALA A 50 -6.16 -3.91 4.24
N ILE A 51 -5.86 -2.86 3.46
CA ILE A 51 -4.71 -2.84 2.55
C ILE A 51 -3.40 -3.03 3.34
N LEU A 52 -3.21 -2.26 4.41
CA LEU A 52 -2.03 -2.35 5.27
C LEU A 52 -1.82 -3.79 5.77
N ASN A 53 -2.89 -4.42 6.29
CA ASN A 53 -2.81 -5.75 6.85
C ASN A 53 -2.51 -6.81 5.77
N LEU A 54 -3.20 -6.76 4.64
CA LEU A 54 -3.01 -7.74 3.55
C LEU A 54 -1.58 -7.71 3.01
N ILE A 55 -1.04 -6.52 2.77
CA ILE A 55 0.32 -6.36 2.27
C ILE A 55 1.32 -6.80 3.34
N SER A 56 1.10 -6.44 4.61
CA SER A 56 1.96 -6.89 5.72
C SER A 56 2.01 -8.43 5.84
N ILE A 57 0.90 -9.13 5.57
CA ILE A 57 0.85 -10.60 5.56
C ILE A 57 1.65 -11.17 4.39
N ILE A 58 1.52 -10.58 3.19
CA ILE A 58 2.29 -10.98 2.01
C ILE A 58 3.79 -10.81 2.28
N GLU A 59 4.20 -9.67 2.82
CA GLU A 59 5.61 -9.37 3.13
C GLU A 59 6.22 -10.32 4.17
N GLN A 60 5.43 -10.80 5.13
CA GLN A 60 5.89 -11.81 6.11
C GLN A 60 6.22 -13.16 5.45
N GLY A 61 5.71 -13.43 4.25
CA GLY A 61 5.99 -14.63 3.48
C GLY A 61 7.21 -14.54 2.56
N PHE A 62 7.87 -13.38 2.48
CA PHE A 62 9.11 -13.22 1.70
C PHE A 62 10.24 -14.05 2.34
N ARG A 63 11.11 -14.65 1.52
CA ARG A 63 12.18 -15.55 1.97
C ARG A 63 13.52 -14.86 2.20
#